data_AF-A0A6G7XF97-F1
#
_entry.id   AF-A0A6G7XF97-F1
#
_cell.length_a   1.000
_cell.length_b   1.000
_cell.length_c   1.000
_cell.angle_alpha   90.00
_cell.angle_beta   90.00
_cell.angle_gamma   90.00
#
_symmetry.space_group_name_H-M   'P 1'
#
loop_
_entity.id
_entity.type
_entity.pdbx_description
1 polymer ?
#
loop_
_entity_poly.entity_id
_entity_poly.type
_entity_poly.pdbx_seq_one_letter_code
_entity_poly.pdbx_strand_id
1 'polypeptide(L)'
;MSLASLTVGPAAWANEAAENTLTESVVTDSLSELGHLVATPAADSGSPLGETFLGDGVVDIPVNAAEGVSILDEDGSGVLIGLPNASKSDSAGVVEEGAVTYLGSNSANTVVVADYGVQMLTTIANEDAPTRYDYPLTLSEGQKLALTDEGLPAIFGVDGEIEMLVAAPWAKDAAGKDVQTEYEVNGSTLTQIVHHTDSSSVVYPVTADPIWIAPWVFRCLLGVGIRGPEIVRIAALGTPGSIAAAFGRGAVACIFGK
;
A
#
# COMPACT_ATOMS: atom_id res chain seq x y z
N MET A 1 59.43 21.13 -36.63
CA MET A 1 58.82 20.84 -35.32
C MET A 1 57.70 21.83 -35.10
N SER A 2 56.46 21.41 -35.32
CA SER A 2 55.26 22.25 -35.16
C SER A 2 54.56 21.83 -33.87
N LEU A 3 54.29 22.78 -32.97
CA LEU A 3 53.67 22.56 -31.67
C LEU A 3 52.17 22.26 -31.82
N ALA A 4 51.72 21.16 -31.23
CA ALA A 4 50.31 20.82 -31.08
C ALA A 4 49.73 21.53 -29.84
N SER A 5 48.70 22.35 -30.03
CA SER A 5 47.88 22.86 -28.93
C SER A 5 46.88 21.80 -28.50
N LEU A 6 47.00 21.28 -27.28
CA LEU A 6 45.93 20.54 -26.61
C LEU A 6 44.95 21.55 -25.98
N THR A 7 43.73 21.61 -26.50
CA THR A 7 42.60 22.24 -25.82
C THR A 7 42.07 21.29 -24.76
N VAL A 8 42.24 21.63 -23.48
CA VAL A 8 41.56 20.98 -22.36
C VAL A 8 40.08 21.39 -22.43
N GLY A 9 39.18 20.40 -22.52
CA GLY A 9 37.74 20.63 -22.60
C GLY A 9 37.15 21.15 -21.28
N PRO A 10 35.96 21.78 -21.31
CA PRO A 10 35.22 22.06 -20.10
C PRO A 10 34.79 20.74 -19.46
N ALA A 11 35.19 20.54 -18.19
CA ALA A 11 34.66 19.49 -17.35
C ALA A 11 33.14 19.65 -17.29
N ALA A 12 32.41 18.65 -17.76
CA ALA A 12 30.99 18.52 -17.51
C ALA A 12 30.81 18.32 -16.00
N TRP A 13 30.19 19.30 -15.35
CA TRP A 13 29.64 19.11 -14.01
C TRP A 13 28.43 18.21 -14.20
N ALA A 14 28.65 16.89 -14.13
CA ALA A 14 27.56 15.94 -14.01
C ALA A 14 26.85 16.24 -12.69
N ASN A 15 25.54 16.38 -12.79
CA ASN A 15 24.64 16.83 -11.76
C ASN A 15 24.48 15.69 -10.72
N GLU A 16 25.37 15.63 -9.73
CA GLU A 16 25.32 14.66 -8.61
C GLU A 16 24.13 14.93 -7.65
N ALA A 17 23.30 15.93 -7.95
CA ALA A 17 22.09 16.27 -7.21
C ALA A 17 20.80 15.64 -7.78
N ALA A 18 20.88 14.89 -8.88
CA ALA A 18 19.71 14.27 -9.51
C ALA A 18 19.35 12.87 -8.96
N GLU A 19 20.21 12.24 -8.15
CA GLU A 19 20.04 10.83 -7.77
C GLU A 19 19.14 10.59 -6.54
N ASN A 20 18.61 11.63 -5.88
CA ASN A 20 17.94 11.45 -4.59
C ASN A 20 16.53 12.07 -4.49
N THR A 21 15.91 12.45 -5.61
CA THR A 21 14.54 13.00 -5.62
C THR A 21 13.55 11.96 -6.11
N LEU A 22 12.53 11.66 -5.31
CA LEU A 22 11.41 10.85 -5.78
C LEU A 22 10.65 11.59 -6.89
N THR A 23 10.39 10.87 -7.98
CA THR A 23 9.53 11.32 -9.07
C THR A 23 8.47 10.26 -9.34
N GLU A 24 7.40 10.65 -10.05
CA GLU A 24 6.36 9.69 -10.46
C GLU A 24 6.95 8.55 -11.32
N SER A 25 7.97 8.84 -12.14
CA SER A 25 8.65 7.82 -12.94
C SER A 25 9.39 6.81 -12.07
N VAL A 26 10.12 7.27 -11.04
CA VAL A 26 10.84 6.36 -10.12
C VAL A 26 9.85 5.46 -9.37
N VAL A 27 8.72 6.02 -8.92
CA VAL A 27 7.67 5.23 -8.28
C VAL A 27 7.08 4.23 -9.28
N THR A 28 6.73 4.67 -10.48
CA THR A 28 6.14 3.79 -11.52
C THR A 28 7.07 2.64 -11.88
N ASP A 29 8.35 2.93 -12.12
CA ASP A 29 9.36 1.92 -12.43
C ASP A 29 9.47 0.90 -11.29
N SER A 30 9.58 1.37 -10.04
CA SER A 30 9.64 0.50 -8.86
C SER A 30 8.43 -0.42 -8.73
N LEU A 31 7.23 0.09 -8.98
CA LEU A 31 5.99 -0.71 -8.90
C LEU A 31 5.91 -1.73 -10.03
N SER A 32 6.30 -1.35 -11.25
CA SER A 32 6.28 -2.24 -12.41
C SER A 32 7.19 -3.47 -12.24
N GLU A 33 8.35 -3.31 -11.60
CA GLU A 33 9.30 -4.38 -11.33
C GLU A 33 8.80 -5.41 -10.30
N LEU A 34 7.88 -5.00 -9.43
CA LEU A 34 7.30 -5.86 -8.39
C LEU A 34 6.20 -6.78 -8.92
N GLY A 35 5.63 -6.48 -10.09
CA GLY A 35 4.65 -7.31 -10.79
C GLY A 35 3.53 -7.80 -9.88
N HIS A 36 3.45 -9.11 -9.65
CA HIS A 36 2.40 -9.78 -8.85
C HIS A 36 2.29 -9.36 -7.36
N LEU A 37 3.25 -8.58 -6.85
CA LEU A 37 3.18 -8.00 -5.51
C LEU A 37 2.36 -6.71 -5.47
N VAL A 38 2.18 -6.05 -6.62
CA VAL A 38 1.29 -4.91 -6.79
C VAL A 38 -0.07 -5.41 -7.25
N ALA A 39 -1.12 -4.91 -6.62
CA ALA A 39 -2.48 -5.27 -6.95
C ALA A 39 -2.86 -4.80 -8.36
N THR A 40 -3.67 -5.59 -9.05
CA THR A 40 -4.33 -5.11 -10.27
C THR A 40 -5.53 -4.25 -9.88
N PRO A 41 -5.69 -3.05 -10.46
CA PRO A 41 -6.84 -2.21 -10.20
C PRO A 41 -8.15 -2.88 -10.58
N ALA A 42 -9.22 -2.58 -9.85
CA ALA A 42 -10.57 -3.04 -10.17
C ALA A 42 -11.02 -2.54 -11.56
N ALA A 43 -11.54 -3.43 -12.39
CA ALA A 43 -11.73 -3.20 -13.84
C ALA A 43 -12.81 -2.15 -14.20
N ASP A 44 -13.71 -1.80 -13.27
CA ASP A 44 -14.84 -0.87 -13.48
C ASP A 44 -14.73 0.44 -12.67
N SER A 45 -13.57 0.71 -12.05
CA SER A 45 -13.32 1.99 -11.36
C SER A 45 -13.15 3.10 -12.40
N GLY A 46 -14.02 4.12 -12.38
CA GLY A 46 -13.93 5.27 -13.29
C GLY A 46 -12.62 6.06 -13.13
N SER A 47 -12.68 7.22 -12.47
CA SER A 47 -11.45 7.90 -12.04
C SER A 47 -10.91 7.18 -10.82
N PRO A 48 -9.59 6.89 -10.73
CA PRO A 48 -9.01 6.32 -9.51
C PRO A 48 -8.97 7.33 -8.35
N LEU A 49 -9.14 8.62 -8.65
CA LEU A 49 -9.42 9.67 -7.69
C LEU A 49 -10.91 9.85 -7.47
N GLY A 50 -11.31 10.04 -6.22
CA GLY A 50 -12.70 10.09 -5.79
C GLY A 50 -13.26 8.70 -5.46
N GLU A 51 -14.58 8.60 -5.49
CA GLU A 51 -15.31 7.38 -5.15
C GLU A 51 -15.18 6.30 -6.21
N THR A 52 -14.71 5.12 -5.79
CA THR A 52 -14.72 3.86 -6.52
C THR A 52 -15.63 2.88 -5.81
N PHE A 53 -16.71 2.47 -6.48
CA PHE A 53 -17.67 1.49 -5.95
C PHE A 53 -17.16 0.07 -6.19
N LEU A 54 -17.15 -0.74 -5.14
CA LEU A 54 -16.69 -2.13 -5.14
C LEU A 54 -17.75 -3.02 -4.48
N GLY A 55 -18.64 -3.63 -5.28
CA GLY A 55 -19.73 -4.44 -4.75
C GLY A 55 -20.62 -3.63 -3.81
N ASP A 56 -20.69 -4.05 -2.54
CA ASP A 56 -21.52 -3.46 -1.48
C ASP A 56 -20.80 -2.32 -0.72
N GLY A 57 -19.75 -1.73 -1.28
CA GLY A 57 -18.99 -0.68 -0.63
C GLY A 57 -18.37 0.32 -1.59
N VAL A 58 -17.71 1.32 -1.01
CA VAL A 58 -17.04 2.41 -1.73
C VAL A 58 -15.68 2.69 -1.11
N VAL A 59 -14.70 2.95 -1.96
CA VAL A 59 -13.38 3.47 -1.59
C VAL A 59 -13.27 4.89 -2.14
N ASP A 60 -12.99 5.87 -1.30
CA ASP A 60 -12.74 7.25 -1.74
C ASP A 60 -11.27 7.61 -1.56
N ILE A 61 -10.61 7.96 -2.66
CA ILE A 61 -9.22 8.42 -2.67
C ILE A 61 -9.19 9.94 -2.88
N PRO A 62 -8.72 10.71 -1.88
CA PRO A 62 -8.73 12.17 -1.95
C PRO A 62 -7.67 12.71 -2.91
N VAL A 63 -7.78 14.00 -3.27
CA VAL A 63 -6.67 14.68 -3.97
C VAL A 63 -5.53 15.01 -3.00
N ASN A 64 -5.86 15.24 -1.74
CA ASN A 64 -4.91 15.60 -0.70
C ASN A 64 -4.68 14.41 0.25
N ALA A 65 -3.44 13.92 0.32
CA ALA A 65 -3.07 12.80 1.19
C ALA A 65 -3.48 12.99 2.65
N ALA A 66 -3.53 14.23 3.13
CA ALA A 66 -3.86 14.55 4.53
C ALA A 66 -5.33 14.29 4.88
N GLU A 67 -6.21 14.12 3.89
CA GLU A 67 -7.61 13.78 4.10
C GLU A 67 -7.80 12.28 4.38
N GLY A 68 -6.85 11.43 3.95
CA GLY A 68 -6.91 9.97 4.14
C GLY A 68 -7.83 9.26 3.16
N VAL A 69 -7.65 7.96 3.01
CA VAL A 69 -8.47 7.10 2.14
C VAL A 69 -9.63 6.56 2.95
N SER A 70 -10.87 6.72 2.47
CA SER A 70 -12.04 6.13 3.13
C SER A 70 -12.41 4.79 2.50
N ILE A 71 -12.80 3.82 3.33
CA ILE A 71 -13.32 2.52 2.92
C ILE A 71 -14.62 2.33 3.67
N LEU A 72 -15.75 2.48 2.98
CA LEU A 72 -17.08 2.56 3.56
C LEU A 72 -18.00 1.48 2.97
N ASP A 73 -18.86 0.94 3.81
CA ASP A 73 -19.98 0.09 3.45
C ASP A 73 -21.13 0.91 2.83
N GLU A 74 -22.11 0.21 2.26
CA GLU A 74 -23.35 0.82 1.74
C GLU A 74 -24.11 1.68 2.77
N ASP A 75 -24.02 1.31 4.06
CA ASP A 75 -24.66 2.05 5.15
C ASP A 75 -23.84 3.24 5.66
N GLY A 76 -22.65 3.48 5.07
CA GLY A 76 -21.71 4.54 5.43
C GLY A 76 -20.84 4.23 6.65
N SER A 77 -20.98 3.06 7.26
CA SER A 77 -20.02 2.59 8.27
C SER A 77 -18.71 2.20 7.61
N GLY A 78 -17.60 2.27 8.35
CA GLY A 78 -16.30 1.89 7.79
C GLY A 78 -15.15 2.54 8.53
N VAL A 79 -14.06 2.77 7.80
CA VAL A 79 -12.82 3.34 8.33
C VAL A 79 -12.27 4.41 7.39
N LEU A 80 -11.68 5.44 7.97
CA LEU A 80 -10.79 6.35 7.27
C LEU A 80 -9.35 6.09 7.69
N ILE A 81 -8.50 5.86 6.70
CA ILE A 81 -7.11 5.45 6.85
C ILE A 81 -6.23 6.63 6.42
N GLY A 82 -5.49 7.21 7.35
CA GLY A 82 -4.49 8.22 7.04
C GLY A 82 -3.27 7.60 6.35
N LEU A 83 -2.62 8.38 5.49
CA LEU A 83 -1.39 7.96 4.80
C LEU A 83 -0.14 8.40 5.58
N PRO A 84 0.92 7.58 5.63
CA PRO A 84 2.18 7.94 6.25
C PRO A 84 2.74 9.25 5.71
N ASN A 85 3.23 10.12 6.60
CA ASN A 85 3.84 11.41 6.24
C ASN A 85 2.97 12.34 5.37
N ALA A 86 1.66 12.12 5.29
CA ALA A 86 0.74 12.83 4.37
C ALA A 86 0.85 14.37 4.37
N SER A 87 1.11 14.98 5.53
CA SER A 87 1.29 16.45 5.64
C SER A 87 2.50 17.01 4.88
N LYS A 88 3.43 16.14 4.46
CA LYS A 88 4.64 16.47 3.69
C LYS A 88 4.57 15.93 2.25
N SER A 89 3.41 15.40 1.85
CA SER A 89 3.19 14.90 0.52
C SER A 89 2.65 15.99 -0.41
N ASP A 90 3.01 15.89 -1.67
CA ASP A 90 2.38 16.62 -2.76
C ASP A 90 0.95 16.12 -3.00
N SER A 91 0.20 16.86 -3.80
CA SER A 91 -1.13 16.42 -4.27
C SER A 91 -1.05 15.15 -5.10
N ALA A 92 -2.16 14.42 -5.16
CA ALA A 92 -2.28 13.20 -5.92
C ALA A 92 -1.86 13.35 -7.40
N GLY A 93 -0.99 12.45 -7.84
CA GLY A 93 -0.72 12.13 -9.24
C GLY A 93 -1.26 10.74 -9.57
N VAL A 94 -1.85 10.57 -10.75
CA VAL A 94 -2.27 9.25 -11.23
C VAL A 94 -1.12 8.65 -12.01
N VAL A 95 -0.60 7.52 -11.55
CA VAL A 95 0.46 6.77 -12.26
C VAL A 95 -0.17 5.66 -13.11
N GLU A 96 0.65 4.87 -13.80
CA GLU A 96 0.14 3.81 -14.68
C GLU A 96 -0.88 2.90 -13.97
N GLU A 97 -1.81 2.38 -14.78
CA GLU A 97 -2.81 1.41 -14.33
C GLU A 97 -3.61 1.89 -13.10
N GLY A 98 -4.18 3.10 -13.10
CA GLY A 98 -5.20 3.47 -12.10
C GLY A 98 -4.74 3.55 -10.64
N ALA A 99 -3.43 3.54 -10.38
CA ALA A 99 -2.88 3.78 -9.05
C ALA A 99 -2.73 5.28 -8.77
N VAL A 100 -3.01 5.70 -7.54
CA VAL A 100 -2.88 7.10 -7.10
C VAL A 100 -1.66 7.26 -6.21
N THR A 101 -0.72 8.09 -6.62
CA THR A 101 0.54 8.34 -5.91
C THR A 101 0.58 9.74 -5.31
N TYR A 102 1.11 9.83 -4.10
CA TYR A 102 1.41 11.07 -3.39
C TYR A 102 2.90 11.10 -3.10
N LEU A 103 3.64 11.88 -3.90
CA LEU A 103 5.06 12.03 -3.71
C LEU A 103 5.36 12.78 -2.42
N GLY A 104 6.43 12.41 -1.74
CA GLY A 104 7.03 13.18 -0.68
C GLY A 104 8.53 13.32 -0.92
N SER A 105 9.23 13.99 -0.01
CA SER A 105 10.65 14.27 -0.19
C SER A 105 11.56 13.04 -0.25
N ASN A 106 11.26 12.01 0.55
CA ASN A 106 12.06 10.78 0.70
C ASN A 106 11.21 9.51 0.87
N SER A 107 9.88 9.65 0.83
CA SER A 107 8.95 8.54 0.69
C SER A 107 7.73 8.99 -0.12
N ALA A 108 7.10 8.07 -0.83
CA ALA A 108 5.84 8.28 -1.52
C ALA A 108 4.81 7.25 -1.07
N ASN A 109 3.53 7.63 -1.09
CA ASN A 109 2.42 6.71 -0.86
C ASN A 109 1.73 6.43 -2.19
N THR A 110 1.48 5.18 -2.51
CA THR A 110 0.67 4.78 -3.68
C THR A 110 -0.52 3.95 -3.22
N VAL A 111 -1.71 4.32 -3.66
CA VAL A 111 -2.96 3.64 -3.32
C VAL A 111 -3.50 2.96 -4.56
N VAL A 112 -3.78 1.66 -4.45
CA VAL A 112 -4.38 0.85 -5.50
C VAL A 112 -5.69 0.27 -4.99
N VAL A 113 -6.79 0.62 -5.64
CA VAL A 113 -8.11 0.02 -5.37
C VAL A 113 -8.21 -1.29 -6.15
N ALA A 114 -8.30 -2.39 -5.42
CA ALA A 114 -8.41 -3.74 -5.98
C ALA A 114 -9.73 -4.37 -5.56
N ASP A 115 -10.12 -5.46 -6.21
CA ASP A 115 -11.46 -6.03 -5.95
C ASP A 115 -11.62 -6.56 -4.52
N TYR A 116 -10.53 -6.91 -3.85
CA TYR A 116 -10.54 -7.36 -2.45
C TYR A 116 -10.49 -6.20 -1.43
N GLY A 117 -10.29 -4.96 -1.86
CA GLY A 117 -10.10 -3.80 -0.98
C GLY A 117 -9.04 -2.84 -1.51
N VAL A 118 -8.06 -2.47 -0.67
CA VAL A 118 -7.06 -1.46 -1.02
C VAL A 118 -5.66 -1.94 -0.69
N GLN A 119 -4.72 -1.76 -1.60
CA GLN A 119 -3.30 -1.85 -1.30
C GLN A 119 -2.72 -0.44 -1.17
N MET A 120 -2.02 -0.19 -0.06
CA MET A 120 -1.32 1.07 0.19
C MET A 120 0.17 0.78 0.24
N LEU A 121 0.89 1.26 -0.76
CA LEU A 121 2.32 1.03 -0.92
C LEU A 121 3.09 2.25 -0.45
N THR A 122 4.21 2.02 0.21
CA THR A 122 5.19 3.05 0.54
C THR A 122 6.45 2.80 -0.25
N THR A 123 6.81 3.74 -1.13
CA THR A 123 8.10 3.76 -1.81
C THR A 123 9.07 4.59 -0.98
N ILE A 124 10.14 3.97 -0.52
CA ILE A 124 11.21 4.51 0.33
C ILE A 124 12.38 4.87 -0.58
N ALA A 125 12.69 6.17 -0.68
CA ALA A 125 13.61 6.67 -1.71
C ALA A 125 15.08 6.31 -1.47
N ASN A 126 15.51 6.34 -0.20
CA ASN A 126 16.91 6.31 0.19
C ASN A 126 17.05 6.05 1.71
N GLU A 127 18.29 5.98 2.17
CA GLU A 127 18.63 5.72 3.58
C GLU A 127 18.22 6.82 4.56
N ASP A 128 17.97 8.05 4.08
CA ASP A 128 17.50 9.17 4.91
C ASP A 128 15.98 9.12 5.15
N ALA A 129 15.27 8.19 4.51
CA ALA A 129 13.85 7.99 4.72
C ALA A 129 13.54 7.43 6.12
N PRO A 130 12.37 7.75 6.71
CA PRO A 130 11.96 7.16 7.99
C PRO A 130 11.84 5.64 7.89
N THR A 131 12.11 4.92 8.97
CA THR A 131 11.87 3.46 9.03
C THR A 131 10.48 3.10 9.56
N ARG A 132 9.66 4.11 9.94
CA ARG A 132 8.33 3.94 10.52
C ARG A 132 7.29 4.67 9.70
N TYR A 133 6.23 3.96 9.32
CA TYR A 133 5.16 4.46 8.48
C TYR A 133 3.82 4.25 9.18
N ASP A 134 3.26 5.34 9.68
CA ASP A 134 2.03 5.35 10.48
C ASP A 134 0.80 5.52 9.59
N TYR A 135 -0.16 4.62 9.75
CA TYR A 135 -1.51 4.65 9.18
C TYR A 135 -2.50 4.92 10.33
N PRO A 136 -2.76 6.19 10.69
CA PRO A 136 -3.73 6.52 11.71
C PRO A 136 -5.15 6.23 11.21
N LEU A 137 -5.94 5.53 12.01
CA LEU A 137 -7.32 5.15 11.68
C LEU A 137 -8.32 6.02 12.43
N THR A 138 -9.32 6.51 11.71
CA THR A 138 -10.58 6.98 12.29
C THR A 138 -11.57 5.84 12.22
N LEU A 139 -11.89 5.28 13.38
CA LEU A 139 -12.78 4.14 13.54
C LEU A 139 -14.19 4.59 13.91
N SER A 140 -15.19 3.86 13.44
CA SER A 140 -16.59 4.01 13.84
C SER A 140 -16.79 3.68 15.32
N GLU A 141 -17.92 4.10 15.90
CA GLU A 141 -18.19 3.90 17.33
C GLU A 141 -18.12 2.40 17.72
N GLY A 142 -17.24 2.09 18.66
CA GLY A 142 -17.06 0.74 19.20
C GLY A 142 -16.20 -0.20 18.36
N GLN A 143 -15.72 0.24 17.19
CA GLN A 143 -14.64 -0.44 16.48
C GLN A 143 -13.31 -0.29 17.23
N LYS A 144 -12.42 -1.27 17.08
CA LYS A 144 -11.05 -1.23 17.60
C LYS A 144 -10.06 -1.87 16.64
N LEU A 145 -8.86 -1.29 16.52
CA LEU A 145 -7.72 -1.93 15.89
C LEU A 145 -7.00 -2.81 16.92
N ALA A 146 -6.78 -4.08 16.58
CA ALA A 146 -6.01 -5.02 17.41
C ALA A 146 -5.36 -6.10 16.54
N LEU A 147 -4.49 -6.92 17.14
CA LEU A 147 -3.95 -8.10 16.47
C LEU A 147 -4.91 -9.29 16.61
N THR A 148 -4.98 -10.12 15.57
CA THR A 148 -5.58 -11.46 15.63
C THR A 148 -4.70 -12.42 16.43
N ASP A 149 -5.21 -13.63 16.72
CA ASP A 149 -4.43 -14.69 17.36
C ASP A 149 -3.21 -15.10 16.52
N GLU A 150 -3.28 -14.96 15.20
CA GLU A 150 -2.19 -15.16 14.25
C GLU A 150 -1.25 -13.95 14.12
N GLY A 151 -1.49 -12.86 14.86
CA GLY A 151 -0.62 -11.68 14.89
C GLY A 151 -0.80 -10.71 13.72
N LEU A 152 -1.88 -10.82 12.94
CA LEU A 152 -2.21 -9.84 11.89
C LEU A 152 -3.06 -8.70 12.45
N PRO A 153 -2.87 -7.44 12.02
CA PRO A 153 -3.76 -6.36 12.38
C PRO A 153 -5.16 -6.55 11.80
N ALA A 154 -6.18 -6.28 12.59
CA ALA A 154 -7.58 -6.30 12.18
C ALA A 154 -8.37 -5.21 12.91
N ILE A 155 -9.38 -4.68 12.23
CA ILE A 155 -10.42 -3.86 12.83
C ILE A 155 -11.53 -4.80 13.27
N PHE A 156 -11.84 -4.78 14.57
CA PHE A 156 -12.91 -5.55 15.17
C PHE A 156 -14.12 -4.66 15.41
N GLY A 157 -15.30 -5.18 15.10
CA GLY A 157 -16.59 -4.57 15.39
C GLY A 157 -17.00 -4.66 16.86
N VAL A 158 -18.16 -4.10 17.18
CA VAL A 158 -18.74 -4.10 18.52
C VAL A 158 -19.10 -5.48 19.05
N ASP A 159 -19.38 -6.42 18.15
CA ASP A 159 -19.65 -7.83 18.44
C ASP A 159 -18.38 -8.65 18.66
N GLY A 160 -17.21 -8.06 18.41
CA GLY A 160 -15.90 -8.71 18.52
C GLY A 160 -15.51 -9.50 17.28
N GLU A 161 -16.29 -9.44 16.20
CA GLU A 161 -15.96 -10.06 14.92
C GLU A 161 -15.02 -9.15 14.12
N ILE A 162 -14.26 -9.75 13.20
CA ILE A 162 -13.38 -9.01 12.30
C ILE A 162 -14.23 -8.34 11.22
N GLU A 163 -14.11 -7.02 11.12
CA GLU A 163 -14.74 -6.22 10.07
C GLU A 163 -13.75 -5.87 8.97
N MET A 164 -12.47 -5.67 9.27
CA MET A 164 -11.44 -5.43 8.25
C MET A 164 -10.15 -6.12 8.67
N LEU A 165 -9.44 -6.71 7.70
CA LEU A 165 -8.21 -7.45 7.96
C LEU A 165 -7.05 -6.85 7.17
N VAL A 166 -5.88 -6.72 7.80
CA VAL A 166 -4.64 -6.34 7.15
C VAL A 166 -3.82 -7.59 6.85
N ALA A 167 -3.37 -7.75 5.60
CA ALA A 167 -2.53 -8.89 5.21
C ALA A 167 -1.15 -8.83 5.89
N ALA A 168 -0.39 -9.91 5.86
CA ALA A 168 0.98 -9.91 6.39
C ALA A 168 1.86 -8.88 5.66
N PRO A 169 2.76 -8.17 6.39
CA PRO A 169 3.61 -7.16 5.80
C PRO A 169 4.66 -7.81 4.90
N TRP A 170 5.01 -7.12 3.82
CA TRP A 170 6.21 -7.39 3.05
C TRP A 170 6.92 -6.08 2.68
N ALA A 171 8.22 -6.19 2.42
CA ALA A 171 9.01 -5.12 1.86
C ALA A 171 10.06 -5.69 0.90
N LYS A 172 10.24 -5.06 -0.26
CA LYS A 172 11.18 -5.46 -1.31
C LYS A 172 12.07 -4.29 -1.69
N ASP A 173 13.36 -4.55 -1.79
CA ASP A 173 14.32 -3.60 -2.35
C ASP A 173 14.27 -3.60 -3.89
N ALA A 174 14.97 -2.67 -4.54
CA ALA A 174 14.99 -2.55 -6.01
C ALA A 174 15.67 -3.73 -6.73
N ALA A 175 16.34 -4.62 -6.00
CA ALA A 175 16.85 -5.89 -6.54
C ALA A 175 15.85 -7.05 -6.34
N GLY A 176 14.65 -6.78 -5.81
CA GLY A 176 13.61 -7.75 -5.50
C GLY A 176 13.88 -8.58 -4.24
N LYS A 177 14.87 -8.20 -3.43
CA LYS A 177 15.24 -8.91 -2.20
C LYS A 177 14.32 -8.48 -1.05
N ASP A 178 13.98 -9.44 -0.20
CA ASP A 178 13.24 -9.18 1.04
C ASP A 178 14.00 -8.23 1.97
N VAL A 179 13.29 -7.19 2.41
CA VAL A 179 13.67 -6.32 3.51
C VAL A 179 12.79 -6.70 4.70
N GLN A 180 13.40 -6.85 5.89
CA GLN A 180 12.65 -7.19 7.09
C GLN A 180 11.64 -6.08 7.41
N THR A 181 10.40 -6.48 7.70
CA THR A 181 9.32 -5.57 8.05
C THR A 181 8.36 -6.22 9.04
N GLU A 182 7.70 -5.41 9.85
CA GLU A 182 6.73 -5.85 10.86
C GLU A 182 5.68 -4.76 11.13
N TYR A 183 4.54 -5.17 11.70
CA TYR A 183 3.50 -4.24 12.13
C TYR A 183 3.52 -4.04 13.65
N GLU A 184 3.21 -2.82 14.07
CA GLU A 184 2.92 -2.45 15.45
C GLU A 184 1.55 -1.78 15.51
N VAL A 185 0.73 -2.16 16.50
CA VAL A 185 -0.59 -1.54 16.75
C VAL A 185 -0.51 -0.71 18.02
N ASN A 186 -0.83 0.58 17.94
CA ASN A 186 -0.91 1.48 19.08
C ASN A 186 -2.21 2.29 19.02
N GLY A 187 -3.17 1.94 19.88
CA GLY A 187 -4.48 2.57 19.88
C GLY A 187 -5.20 2.35 18.54
N SER A 188 -5.50 3.43 17.83
CA SER A 188 -6.08 3.39 16.48
C SER A 188 -5.06 3.60 15.37
N THR A 189 -3.76 3.46 15.64
CA THR A 189 -2.71 3.59 14.63
C THR A 189 -2.09 2.24 14.33
N LEU A 190 -2.04 1.89 13.05
CA LEU A 190 -1.18 0.82 12.54
C LEU A 190 0.15 1.45 12.09
N THR A 191 1.27 0.95 12.56
CA THR A 191 2.60 1.35 12.08
C THR A 191 3.25 0.17 11.38
N GLN A 192 3.70 0.36 10.13
CA GLN A 192 4.65 -0.55 9.51
C GLN A 192 6.08 -0.09 9.80
N ILE A 193 6.91 -1.01 10.26
CA ILE A 193 8.33 -0.80 10.54
C ILE A 193 9.11 -1.48 9.42
N VAL A 194 9.87 -0.73 8.63
CA VAL A 194 10.69 -1.28 7.54
C VAL A 194 12.16 -1.12 7.89
N HIS A 195 12.87 -2.24 8.07
CA HIS A 195 14.27 -2.28 8.50
C HIS A 195 15.27 -2.04 7.35
N HIS A 196 14.99 -1.05 6.50
CA HIS A 196 15.79 -0.77 5.30
C HIS A 196 17.18 -0.16 5.59
N THR A 197 17.41 0.30 6.83
CA THR A 197 18.70 0.87 7.27
C THR A 197 19.60 -0.13 8.01
N ASP A 198 19.09 -1.31 8.35
CA ASP A 198 19.81 -2.27 9.21
C ASP A 198 20.90 -3.04 8.45
N SER A 199 20.89 -2.98 7.12
CA SER A 199 21.86 -3.62 6.24
C SER A 199 22.35 -2.65 5.16
N SER A 200 23.66 -2.58 4.96
CA SER A 200 24.27 -1.82 3.85
C SER A 200 24.06 -2.47 2.47
N SER A 201 23.35 -3.60 2.40
CA SER A 201 23.07 -4.30 1.15
C SER A 201 21.73 -3.93 0.51
N VAL A 202 20.94 -3.05 1.15
CA VAL A 202 19.62 -2.66 0.65
C VAL A 202 19.80 -1.75 -0.57
N VAL A 203 19.09 -2.05 -1.65
CA VAL A 203 19.11 -1.25 -2.88
C VAL A 203 17.80 -0.46 -2.98
N TYR A 204 17.91 0.86 -3.07
CA TYR A 204 16.73 1.73 -3.17
C TYR A 204 16.22 1.88 -4.61
N PRO A 205 14.92 2.19 -4.80
CA PRO A 205 13.91 2.33 -3.75
C PRO A 205 13.50 1.00 -3.12
N VAL A 206 13.11 1.05 -1.83
CA VAL A 206 12.42 -0.06 -1.16
C VAL A 206 10.92 0.20 -1.26
N THR A 207 10.13 -0.80 -1.58
CA THR A 207 8.67 -0.71 -1.56
C THR A 207 8.10 -1.66 -0.51
N ALA A 208 7.18 -1.17 0.30
CA ALA A 208 6.52 -1.91 1.38
C ALA A 208 5.00 -1.70 1.36
N ASP A 209 4.23 -2.62 1.93
CA ASP A 209 2.76 -2.58 1.94
C ASP A 209 2.12 -2.37 3.32
N PRO A 210 0.87 -1.92 3.34
CA PRO A 210 -0.16 -2.93 3.66
C PRO A 210 -1.21 -3.17 2.56
N ILE A 211 -1.79 -4.39 2.60
CA ILE A 211 -3.08 -4.72 1.97
C ILE A 211 -4.20 -4.71 3.02
N TRP A 212 -5.25 -3.94 2.76
CA TRP A 212 -6.49 -3.86 3.54
C TRP A 212 -7.60 -4.62 2.83
N ILE A 213 -8.05 -5.71 3.43
CA ILE A 213 -9.17 -6.53 2.93
C ILE A 213 -10.48 -5.92 3.41
N ALA A 214 -11.31 -5.46 2.46
CA ALA A 214 -12.50 -4.68 2.74
C ALA A 214 -13.59 -5.45 3.52
N PRO A 215 -14.46 -4.76 4.28
CA PRO A 215 -15.45 -5.43 5.13
C PRO A 215 -16.46 -6.29 4.39
N TRP A 216 -17.00 -5.80 3.28
CA TRP A 216 -17.93 -6.57 2.45
C TRP A 216 -17.27 -7.82 1.87
N VAL A 217 -15.99 -7.75 1.50
CA VAL A 217 -15.22 -8.91 1.02
C VAL A 217 -15.06 -9.93 2.14
N PHE A 218 -14.63 -9.51 3.32
CA PHE A 218 -14.48 -10.39 4.47
C PHE A 218 -15.79 -11.09 4.84
N ARG A 219 -16.90 -10.34 4.92
CA ARG A 219 -18.23 -10.90 5.17
C ARG A 219 -18.71 -11.84 4.07
N CYS A 220 -18.44 -11.54 2.80
CA CYS A 220 -18.82 -12.42 1.69
C CYS A 220 -18.10 -13.78 1.79
N LEU A 221 -16.80 -13.77 2.12
CA LEU A 221 -16.02 -15.00 2.35
C LEU A 221 -16.60 -15.86 3.47
N LEU A 222 -17.03 -15.24 4.57
CA LEU A 222 -17.76 -15.94 5.64
C LEU A 222 -19.09 -16.52 5.13
N GLY A 223 -19.84 -15.74 4.35
CA GLY A 223 -21.14 -16.13 3.78
C GLY A 223 -21.08 -17.35 2.84
N VAL A 224 -19.97 -17.53 2.10
CA VAL A 224 -19.74 -18.72 1.26
C VAL A 224 -19.11 -19.89 2.02
N GLY A 225 -18.93 -19.76 3.33
CA GLY A 225 -18.52 -20.85 4.22
C GLY A 225 -17.01 -20.94 4.51
N ILE A 226 -16.20 -19.95 4.09
CA ILE A 226 -14.80 -19.86 4.51
C ILE A 226 -14.77 -19.33 5.94
N ARG A 227 -14.05 -20.00 6.84
CA ARG A 227 -14.04 -19.63 8.25
C ARG A 227 -13.07 -18.49 8.52
N GLY A 228 -13.38 -17.62 9.48
CA GLY A 228 -12.51 -16.49 9.86
C GLY A 228 -11.02 -16.86 10.02
N PRO A 229 -10.65 -17.88 10.80
CA PRO A 229 -9.25 -18.29 10.94
C PRO A 229 -8.59 -18.76 9.64
N GLU A 230 -9.37 -19.25 8.69
CA GLU A 230 -8.87 -19.63 7.36
C GLU A 230 -8.61 -18.39 6.49
N ILE A 231 -9.49 -17.39 6.55
CA ILE A 231 -9.28 -16.08 5.91
C ILE A 231 -8.01 -15.43 6.46
N VAL A 232 -7.81 -15.43 7.78
CA VAL A 232 -6.62 -14.87 8.43
C VAL A 232 -5.34 -15.59 7.97
N ARG A 233 -5.36 -16.93 7.88
CA ARG A 233 -4.22 -17.70 7.36
C ARG A 233 -3.90 -17.41 5.90
N ILE A 234 -4.91 -17.13 5.09
CA ILE A 234 -4.73 -16.73 3.69
C ILE A 234 -4.10 -15.33 3.62
N ALA A 235 -4.60 -14.38 4.42
CA ALA A 235 -4.03 -13.05 4.51
C ALA A 235 -2.58 -13.06 5.01
N ALA A 236 -2.19 -14.06 5.81
CA ALA A 236 -0.83 -14.27 6.26
C ALA A 236 0.16 -14.64 5.13
N LEU A 237 -0.31 -14.94 3.92
CA LEU A 237 0.54 -15.14 2.74
C LEU A 237 1.02 -13.80 2.15
N GLY A 238 0.39 -12.67 2.50
CA GLY A 238 0.89 -11.30 2.33
C GLY A 238 0.88 -10.71 0.92
N THR A 239 0.64 -11.48 -0.15
CA THR A 239 0.73 -10.95 -1.53
C THR A 239 -0.62 -10.95 -2.24
N PRO A 240 -0.92 -9.97 -3.13
CA PRO A 240 -2.17 -9.94 -3.90
C PRO A 240 -2.43 -11.26 -4.65
N GLY A 241 -1.39 -11.79 -5.32
CA GLY A 241 -1.48 -13.06 -6.03
C GLY A 241 -1.82 -14.25 -5.14
N SER A 242 -1.26 -14.32 -3.93
CA SER A 242 -1.56 -15.40 -2.98
C SER A 242 -2.98 -15.31 -2.42
N ILE A 243 -3.45 -14.09 -2.13
CA ILE A 243 -4.80 -13.82 -1.63
C ILE A 243 -5.83 -14.20 -2.71
N ALA A 244 -5.64 -13.73 -3.94
CA ALA A 244 -6.51 -14.05 -5.06
C ALA A 244 -6.53 -15.56 -5.38
N ALA A 245 -5.36 -16.22 -5.37
CA ALA A 245 -5.26 -17.65 -5.63
C ALA A 245 -5.93 -18.50 -4.53
N ALA A 246 -5.79 -18.10 -3.27
CA ALA A 246 -6.28 -18.87 -2.13
C ALA A 246 -7.80 -18.77 -1.97
N PHE A 247 -8.41 -17.62 -2.25
CA PHE A 247 -9.86 -17.48 -2.21
C PHE A 247 -10.57 -18.17 -3.40
N GLY A 248 -9.85 -18.39 -4.50
CA GLY A 248 -10.30 -19.23 -5.62
C GLY A 248 -11.55 -18.71 -6.34
N ARG A 249 -12.02 -19.46 -7.34
CA ARG A 249 -13.14 -19.04 -8.21
C ARG A 249 -14.48 -18.83 -7.47
N GLY A 250 -14.69 -19.50 -6.32
CA GLY A 250 -15.91 -19.38 -5.53
C GLY A 250 -16.03 -18.05 -4.77
N ALA A 251 -14.90 -17.55 -4.25
CA ALA A 251 -14.85 -16.20 -3.68
C ALA A 251 -14.78 -15.11 -4.76
N VAL A 252 -14.25 -15.42 -5.94
CA VAL A 252 -14.31 -14.52 -7.10
C VAL A 252 -15.76 -14.21 -7.51
N ALA A 253 -16.69 -15.17 -7.41
CA ALA A 253 -18.12 -14.87 -7.61
C ALA A 253 -18.67 -13.87 -6.56
N CYS A 254 -18.15 -13.95 -5.34
CA CYS A 254 -18.46 -13.11 -4.19
C CYS A 254 -17.93 -11.67 -4.33
N ILE A 255 -16.69 -11.55 -4.82
CA ILE A 255 -15.95 -10.29 -4.92
C ILE A 255 -16.31 -9.51 -6.20
N PHE A 256 -16.65 -10.22 -7.28
CA PHE A 256 -16.83 -9.64 -8.63
C PHE A 256 -18.28 -9.71 -9.16
N GLY A 257 -19.24 -10.12 -8.32
CA GLY A 257 -20.67 -10.15 -8.67
C GLY A 257 -21.04 -10.99 -9.90
N LYS A 258 -20.30 -12.08 -10.18
CA LYS A 258 -20.54 -12.98 -11.34
C LYS A 258 -20.74 -14.43 -10.95
#